data_AF-X8CNM3-F1
#
_entry.id   AF-X8CNM3-F1
#
_cell.length_a   1.000
_cell.length_b   1.000
_cell.length_c   1.000
_cell.angle_alpha   90.00
_cell.angle_beta   90.00
_cell.angle_gamma   90.00
#
_symmetry.space_group_name_H-M   'P 1'
#
loop_
_entity.id
_entity.type
_entity.pdbx_description
1 polymer ?
#
loop_
_entity_poly.entity_id
_entity_poly.type
_entity_poly.pdbx_seq_one_letter_code
_entity_poly.pdbx_strand_id
1 'polypeptide(L)' 'MLIDEQSGKATGVEYIDRLTKETQTVQANIVVLCASAIESVRILLNSACAKHPLGVGAHRAT' A
#
# COMPACT_ATOMS: atom_id res chain seq x y z
N MET A 1 1.62 -0.45 0.07
CA MET A 1 2.00 0.58 -0.92
C MET A 1 2.28 1.86 -0.17
N LEU A 2 3.18 2.68 -0.71
CA LEU A 2 3.53 3.97 -0.15
C LEU A 2 2.70 5.05 -0.84
N ILE A 3 2.14 5.97 -0.07
CA ILE A 3 1.22 7.00 -0.54
C ILE A 3 1.79 8.36 -0.18
N ASP A 4 1.93 9.24 -1.17
CA ASP A 4 2.27 10.63 -0.94
C ASP A 4 1.10 11.35 -0.26
N GLU A 5 1.36 11.97 0.89
CA GLU A 5 0.30 12.57 1.70
C GLU A 5 -0.36 13.75 0.99
N GLN A 6 0.41 14.53 0.23
CA GLN A 6 -0.07 15.73 -0.43
C GLN A 6 -0.95 15.44 -1.65
N SER A 7 -0.47 14.59 -2.56
CA SER A 7 -1.17 14.24 -3.79
C SER A 7 -2.14 13.07 -3.61
N GLY A 8 -1.96 12.22 -2.60
CA GLY A 8 -2.71 10.98 -2.42
C GLY A 8 -2.36 9.88 -3.43
N LYS A 9 -1.29 10.05 -4.22
CA LYS A 9 -0.86 9.08 -5.23
C LYS A 9 0.09 8.06 -4.64
N ALA A 10 0.08 6.85 -5.22
CA ALA A 10 1.09 5.85 -4.90
C ALA A 10 2.47 6.30 -5.41
N THR A 11 3.49 6.17 -4.57
CA THR A 11 4.90 6.48 -4.89
C THR A 11 5.76 5.23 -4.99
N GLY A 12 5.23 4.09 -4.56
CA GLY A 12 5.97 2.83 -4.58
C GLY A 12 5.38 1.76 -3.68
N VAL A 13 6.20 0.77 -3.39
CA VAL A 13 5.88 -0.34 -2.50
C VAL A 13 6.99 -0.55 -1.48
N GLU A 14 6.59 -0.96 -0.29
CA GLU A 14 7.47 -1.52 0.72
C GLU A 14 7.10 -2.99 0.89
N TYR A 15 8.11 -3.87 0.95
CA TYR A 15 7.92 -5.30 1.17
C TYR A 15 9.05 -5.89 1.99
N ILE A 16 8.80 -7.05 2.60
CA ILE A 16 9.81 -7.81 3.33
C ILE A 16 10.36 -8.88 2.40
N ASP A 17 11.67 -8.87 2.16
CA ASP A 17 12.33 -9.95 1.43
C ASP A 17 12.29 -11.25 2.25
N ARG A 18 11.85 -12.35 1.64
CA ARG A 18 11.56 -13.58 2.38
C ARG A 18 12.82 -14.29 2.90
N LEU A 19 13.96 -14.12 2.25
CA LEU A 19 15.21 -14.81 2.59
C LEU A 19 15.99 -14.02 3.63
N THR A 20 16.17 -12.72 3.37
CA THR A 20 16.97 -11.82 4.21
C THR A 20 16.18 -11.24 5.38
N LYS A 21 14.84 -11.23 5.30
CA LYS A 21 13.92 -10.57 6.25
C LYS A 21 14.07 -9.05 6.31
N GLU A 22 14.84 -8.47 5.40
CA GLU A 22 15.01 -7.03 5.33
C GLU A 22 13.81 -6.36 4.65
N THR A 23 13.49 -5.17 5.12
CA THR A 23 12.52 -4.28 4.49
C THR A 23 13.14 -3.64 3.27
N GLN A 24 12.47 -3.78 2.13
CA GLN A 24 12.87 -3.21 0.85
C GLN A 24 11.83 -2.19 0.39
N THR A 25 12.28 -1.07 -0.16
CA THR A 25 11.42 -0.05 -0.76
C THR A 25 11.73 0.09 -2.24
N VAL A 26 10.71 0.04 -3.08
CA VAL A 26 10.81 0.25 -4.53
C VAL A 26 9.92 1.41 -4.92
N GLN A 27 10.53 2.45 -5.50
CA GLN A 27 9.83 3.64 -5.99
C GLN A 27 9.25 3.38 -7.40
N ALA A 28 8.03 3.84 -7.64
CA ALA A 28 7.35 3.71 -8.92
C ALA A 28 6.28 4.78 -9.09
N ASN A 29 6.12 5.28 -10.32
CA ASN A 29 5.05 6.24 -10.66
C ASN A 29 3.66 5.60 -10.69
N ILE A 30 3.58 4.29 -10.94
CA ILE A 30 2.34 3.51 -11.04
C ILE A 30 2.55 2.20 -10.31
N VAL A 31 1.58 1.82 -9.47
CA VAL A 31 1.53 0.55 -8.74
C VAL A 31 0.26 -0.19 -9.13
N VAL A 32 0.40 -1.43 -9.61
CA VAL A 32 -0.73 -2.31 -9.95
C VAL A 32 -0.73 -3.51 -9.01
N LEU A 33 -1.85 -3.78 -8.36
CA LEU A 33 -2.00 -4.94 -7.47
C LEU A 33 -2.57 -6.14 -8.22
N CYS A 34 -1.77 -7.19 -8.33
CA CYS A 34 -2.15 -8.48 -8.92
C CYS A 34 -1.94 -9.63 -7.92
N ALA A 35 -2.27 -9.42 -6.65
CA ALA A 35 -1.91 -10.32 -5.55
C ALA A 35 -2.97 -11.40 -5.24
N SER A 36 -3.97 -11.62 -6.10
CA SER A 36 -5.28 -12.24 -5.77
C SER A 36 -6.18 -11.32 -4.97
N ALA A 37 -7.48 -11.61 -4.93
CA ALA A 37 -8.51 -10.74 -4.37
C ALA A 37 -8.25 -10.40 -2.89
N ILE A 38 -8.04 -11.42 -2.05
CA ILE A 38 -7.88 -11.25 -0.61
C ILE A 38 -6.59 -10.49 -0.29
N GLU A 39 -5.48 -10.87 -0.93
CA GLU A 39 -4.19 -10.25 -0.62
C GLU A 39 -4.11 -8.82 -1.15
N SER A 40 -4.75 -8.53 -2.29
CA SER A 40 -4.82 -7.17 -2.84
C SER A 40 -5.59 -6.26 -1.89
N VAL A 41 -6.72 -6.74 -1.35
CA VAL A 41 -7.46 -6.01 -0.30
C VAL A 41 -6.60 -5.84 0.95
N ARG A 42 -5.89 -6.89 1.40
CA ARG A 42 -5.00 -6.78 2.55
C ARG A 42 -3.91 -5.72 2.34
N ILE A 43 -3.28 -5.67 1.17
CA ILE A 43 -2.27 -4.65 0.86
C ILE A 43 -2.89 -3.26 0.92
N LEU A 44 -4.06 -3.06 0.31
CA LEU A 44 -4.80 -1.79 0.33
C LEU A 44 -5.08 -1.32 1.76
N LEU A 45 -5.65 -2.18 2.59
CA LEU A 45 -5.97 -1.88 4.00
C LEU A 45 -4.73 -1.62 4.87
N ASN A 46 -3.60 -2.26 4.56
CA ASN A 46 -2.33 -1.99 5.26
C ASN A 46 -1.56 -0.78 4.71
N SER A 47 -2.10 -0.09 3.70
CA SER A 47 -1.49 1.08 3.10
C SER A 47 -2.15 2.36 3.59
N ALA A 48 -2.10 2.58 4.91
CA ALA A 48 -2.69 3.76 5.52
C ALA A 48 -1.87 5.02 5.26
N CYS A 49 -2.55 6.15 5.17
CA CYS A 49 -1.94 7.48 5.11
C CYS A 49 -2.87 8.50 5.78
N ALA A 50 -2.42 9.75 5.94
CA ALA A 50 -3.22 10.80 6.59
C ALA A 50 -4.63 10.96 5.99
N LYS A 51 -4.77 10.82 4.67
CA LYS A 51 -6.08 10.88 3.97
C LYS A 51 -6.92 9.60 4.10
N HIS A 52 -6.27 8.47 4.31
CA HIS A 52 -6.87 7.14 4.41
C HIS A 52 -6.37 6.42 5.67
N PRO A 53 -6.80 6.84 6.87
CA PRO A 53 -6.25 6.33 8.13
C PRO A 53 -6.57 4.85 8.40
N LEU A 54 -7.60 4.31 7.74
CA LEU A 54 -7.98 2.89 7.80
C LEU A 54 -7.37 2.06 6.65
N GLY A 55 -6.45 2.64 5.88
CA GLY A 55 -5.94 2.04 4.64
C GLY A 55 -6.65 2.55 3.40
N VAL A 56 -5.94 2.55 2.27
CA VAL A 56 -6.52 2.85 0.95
C VAL A 56 -7.61 1.82 0.64
N GLY A 57 -8.74 2.25 0.06
CA GLY A 57 -9.85 1.37 -0.27
C GLY A 57 -10.71 0.92 0.92
N ALA A 58 -10.34 1.26 2.15
CA ALA A 58 -11.21 1.09 3.30
C ALA A 58 -12.39 2.07 3.21
N HIS A 59 -13.60 1.56 3.46
CA HIS A 59 -14.78 2.39 3.65
C HIS A 59 -15.03 2.60 5.14
N ARG A 60 -15.30 3.83 5.54
CA ARG A 60 -15.76 4.15 6.89
C ARG A 60 -17.30 4.16 6.86
N ALA A 61 -17.92 3.08 7.33
CA ALA A 61 -19.36 3.08 7.57
C ALA A 61 -19.66 4.00 8.75
N THR A 62 -20.43 5.06 8.50
CA THR A 62 -21.04 5.92 9.53
C THR A 62 -22.25 5.24 10.12
#